data_AF-A0A0X3PQA4-F1
#
_entry.id   AF-A0A0X3PQA4-F1
#
_cell.length_a   1.000
_cell.length_b   1.000
_cell.length_c   1.000
_cell.angle_alpha   90.00
_cell.angle_beta   90.00
_cell.angle_gamma   90.00
#
_symmetry.space_group_name_H-M   'P 1'
#
loop_
_entity.id
_entity.type
_entity.pdbx_description
1 polymer ?
#
loop_
_entity_poly.entity_id
_entity_poly.type
_entity_poly.pdbx_seq_one_letter_code
_entity_poly.pdbx_strand_id
1 'polypeptide(L)'
;MSSGDIIAQKIVERQPTYSPSRTLKFGMIGMCFVGPTFHYWYNFIDRIYTGTKVVRSLKMVASDQFLMAPCMVFSIIGLVGLTKNWSIDEAKTGLKDNYIRAMFMNIRVGPKFSASL
;
A
#
# COMPACT_ATOMS: atom_id res chain seq x y z
N MET A 1 -7.26 0.04 6.21
CA MET A 1 -7.74 -0.26 4.85
C MET A 1 -9.26 -0.32 4.75
N SER A 2 -9.98 -0.89 5.72
CA SER A 2 -11.46 -0.98 5.72
C SER A 2 -12.19 0.34 5.49
N SER A 3 -11.80 1.43 6.18
CA SER A 3 -12.44 2.74 6.01
C SER A 3 -12.25 3.30 4.59
N GLY A 4 -11.07 3.08 3.99
CA GLY A 4 -10.80 3.48 2.61
C GLY A 4 -11.67 2.71 1.62
N ASP A 5 -11.90 1.41 1.86
CA ASP A 5 -12.80 0.60 1.02
C ASP A 5 -14.28 1.01 1.18
N ILE A 6 -14.74 1.33 2.39
CA ILE A 6 -16.09 1.87 2.62
C ILE A 6 -16.30 3.18 1.84
N ILE A 7 -15.32 4.09 1.91
CA ILE A 7 -15.35 5.35 1.15
C ILE A 7 -15.34 5.07 -0.35
N ALA A 8 -14.50 4.16 -0.83
CA ALA A 8 -14.45 3.79 -2.24
C ALA A 8 -15.80 3.24 -2.72
N GLN A 9 -16.42 2.32 -1.98
CA GLN A 9 -17.71 1.74 -2.34
C GLN A 9 -18.84 2.78 -2.35
N LYS A 10 -18.91 3.67 -1.35
CA LYS A 10 -20.01 4.63 -1.20
C LYS A 10 -19.85 5.90 -2.04
N ILE A 11 -18.65 6.47 -2.08
CA ILE A 11 -18.42 7.81 -2.64
C ILE A 11 -17.87 7.72 -4.07
N VAL A 12 -16.92 6.81 -4.31
CA VAL A 12 -16.23 6.70 -5.62
C VAL A 12 -17.04 5.84 -6.58
N GLU A 13 -17.38 4.62 -6.18
CA GLU A 13 -18.10 3.65 -6.99
C GLU A 13 -19.62 3.84 -6.92
N ARG A 14 -20.12 4.55 -5.90
CA ARG A 14 -21.56 4.80 -5.64
C ARG A 14 -22.40 3.53 -5.77
N GLN A 15 -21.89 2.43 -5.21
CA GLN A 15 -22.54 1.13 -5.28
C GLN A 15 -23.94 1.21 -4.63
N PRO A 16 -24.99 0.67 -5.28
CA PRO A 16 -26.34 0.71 -4.74
C PRO A 16 -26.49 -0.13 -3.47
N THR A 17 -25.63 -1.14 -3.30
CA THR A 17 -25.59 -2.00 -2.11
C THR A 17 -24.17 -2.08 -1.58
N TYR A 18 -24.01 -1.78 -0.30
CA TYR A 18 -22.75 -1.92 0.40
C TYR A 18 -22.35 -3.40 0.49
N SER A 19 -21.06 -3.71 0.28
CA SER A 19 -20.50 -5.05 0.37
C SER A 19 -19.60 -5.20 1.61
N PRO A 20 -20.13 -5.74 2.73
CA PRO A 20 -19.33 -5.99 3.93
C PRO A 20 -18.22 -7.02 3.71
N SER A 21 -18.46 -8.00 2.83
CA SER A 21 -17.49 -9.06 2.53
C SER A 21 -16.24 -8.50 1.85
N ARG A 22 -16.38 -7.53 0.95
CA ARG A 22 -15.24 -6.82 0.35
C ARG A 22 -14.49 -6.02 1.41
N THR A 23 -15.20 -5.25 2.24
CA THR A 23 -14.57 -4.48 3.33
C THR A 23 -13.79 -5.39 4.28
N LEU A 24 -14.33 -6.56 4.60
CA LEU A 24 -13.66 -7.55 5.47
C LEU A 24 -12.39 -8.08 4.82
N LYS A 25 -12.42 -8.44 3.52
CA LYS A 25 -11.23 -8.91 2.78
C LYS A 25 -10.13 -7.84 2.77
N PHE A 26 -10.47 -6.59 2.45
CA PHE A 26 -9.52 -5.47 2.50
C PHE A 26 -9.03 -5.17 3.93
N GLY A 27 -9.89 -5.36 4.92
CA GLY A 27 -9.54 -5.28 6.34
C GLY A 27 -8.51 -6.34 6.74
N MET A 28 -8.73 -7.60 6.35
CA MET A 28 -7.82 -8.72 6.60
C MET A 28 -6.47 -8.55 5.91
N ILE A 29 -6.45 -8.08 4.66
CA ILE A 29 -5.19 -7.71 3.98
C ILE A 29 -4.45 -6.64 4.80
N GLY A 30 -5.17 -5.61 5.26
CA GLY A 30 -4.63 -4.56 6.12
C GLY A 30 -4.03 -5.09 7.42
N MET A 31 -4.77 -5.94 8.12
CA MET A 31 -4.43 -6.40 9.47
C MET A 31 -3.37 -7.50 9.46
N CYS A 32 -3.49 -8.48 8.57
CA CYS A 32 -2.66 -9.69 8.59
C CYS A 32 -1.43 -9.60 7.69
N PHE A 33 -1.45 -8.71 6.68
CA PHE A 33 -0.31 -8.55 5.77
C PHE A 33 0.32 -7.16 5.94
N VAL A 34 -0.44 -6.09 5.67
CA VAL A 34 0.10 -4.72 5.65
C VAL A 34 0.68 -4.29 6.98
N GLY A 35 -0.05 -4.49 8.08
CA GLY A 35 0.41 -4.14 9.43
C GLY A 35 1.72 -4.83 9.82
N PRO A 36 1.79 -6.18 9.80
CA PRO A 36 3.01 -6.92 10.10
C PRO A 36 4.18 -6.55 9.19
N THR A 37 3.96 -6.44 7.87
CA THR A 37 5.01 -6.07 6.92
C THR A 37 5.62 -4.71 7.25
N PHE A 38 4.80 -3.68 7.53
CA PHE A 38 5.32 -2.39 7.96
C PHE A 38 6.03 -2.45 9.30
N HIS A 39 5.50 -3.20 10.28
CA HIS A 39 6.13 -3.35 11.59
C HIS A 39 7.55 -3.93 11.46
N TYR A 40 7.72 -5.03 10.74
CA TYR A 40 9.03 -5.64 10.56
C TYR A 40 9.97 -4.77 9.73
N TRP A 41 9.46 -4.11 8.69
CA TRP A 41 10.26 -3.20 7.88
C TRP A 41 10.79 -2.01 8.67
N TYR A 42 9.93 -1.33 9.43
CA TYR A 42 10.36 -0.19 10.23
C TYR A 42 11.39 -0.61 11.28
N ASN A 43 11.19 -1.73 11.97
CA ASN A 43 12.20 -2.27 12.87
C ASN A 43 13.53 -2.61 12.17
N PHE A 44 13.48 -3.09 10.93
CA PHE A 44 14.68 -3.43 10.16
C PHE A 44 15.46 -2.18 9.75
N ILE A 45 14.80 -1.19 9.15
CA ILE A 45 15.47 0.06 8.72
C ILE A 45 15.92 0.90 9.93
N ASP A 46 15.20 0.83 11.05
CA ASP A 46 15.54 1.50 12.30
C ASP A 46 16.91 1.03 12.84
N ARG A 47 17.18 -0.28 12.71
CA ARG A 47 18.44 -0.93 13.10
C ARG A 47 19.58 -0.67 12.11
N ILE A 48 19.29 -0.57 10.82
CA ILE A 48 20.31 -0.38 9.77
C ILE A 48 20.78 1.07 9.70
N TYR A 49 19.86 2.03 9.82
CA TYR A 49 20.20 3.44 9.66
C TYR A 49 20.64 4.05 10.98
N THR A 50 21.96 4.08 11.18
CA THR A 50 22.64 4.83 12.24
C THR A 50 23.06 6.22 11.75
N GLY A 51 23.20 7.19 12.66
CA GLY A 51 23.64 8.55 12.37
C GLY A 51 22.73 9.63 12.98
N THR A 52 22.88 10.87 12.50
CA THR A 52 22.08 12.01 12.98
C THR A 52 20.62 11.87 12.60
N LYS A 53 19.70 12.43 13.42
CA LYS A 53 18.25 12.30 13.23
C LYS A 53 17.79 12.65 11.80
N VAL A 54 18.32 13.74 11.23
CA VAL A 54 17.95 14.20 9.88
C VAL A 54 18.42 13.23 8.79
N VAL A 55 19.70 12.84 8.82
CA VAL A 55 20.27 11.92 7.82
C VAL A 55 19.57 10.56 7.88
N ARG A 56 19.25 10.10 9.08
CA ARG A 56 18.50 8.88 9.30
C ARG A 56 17.09 8.94 8.72
N SER A 57 16.34 10.00 9.01
CA SER A 57 14.98 10.18 8.45
C SER A 57 15.00 10.23 6.93
N LEU A 58 15.99 10.92 6.32
CA LEU A 58 16.14 10.94 4.86
C LEU A 58 16.40 9.54 4.27
N LYS A 59 17.27 8.74 4.90
CA LYS A 59 17.52 7.34 4.48
C LYS A 59 16.28 6.46 4.63
N MET A 60 15.51 6.63 5.70
CA MET A 60 14.26 5.91 5.91
C MET A 60 13.23 6.26 4.83
N VAL A 61 13.01 7.55 4.56
CA VAL A 61 12.09 8.00 3.51
C VAL A 61 12.52 7.51 2.12
N ALA A 62 13.81 7.60 1.79
CA ALA A 62 14.31 7.08 0.53
C ALA A 62 14.03 5.57 0.39
N SER A 63 14.30 4.81 1.44
CA SER A 63 14.11 3.35 1.44
C SER A 63 12.63 2.97 1.37
N ASP A 64 11.77 3.73 2.03
CA ASP A 64 10.33 3.56 1.93
C ASP A 64 9.82 3.77 0.50
N GLN A 65 10.33 4.79 -0.18
CA GLN A 65 9.88 5.14 -1.54
C GLN A 65 10.47 4.22 -2.63
N PHE A 66 11.72 3.78 -2.48
CA PHE A 66 12.40 3.00 -3.52
C PHE A 66 12.38 1.49 -3.31
N LEU A 67 12.20 1.00 -2.07
CA LEU A 67 12.22 -0.44 -1.78
C LEU A 67 10.85 -0.92 -1.29
N MET A 68 10.34 -0.33 -0.20
CA MET A 68 9.09 -0.79 0.40
C MET A 68 7.90 -0.51 -0.52
N ALA A 69 7.73 0.72 -0.99
CA ALA A 69 6.64 1.13 -1.86
C ALA A 69 6.45 0.21 -3.09
N PRO A 70 7.49 -0.06 -3.92
CA PRO A 70 7.32 -0.95 -5.06
C PRO A 70 6.95 -2.38 -4.69
N CYS A 71 7.54 -2.94 -3.62
CA CYS A 71 7.20 -4.28 -3.13
C CYS A 71 5.76 -4.33 -2.58
N MET A 72 5.36 -3.28 -1.87
CA MET A 72 4.07 -3.21 -1.19
C MET A 72 2.92 -3.00 -2.17
N VAL A 73 3.09 -2.10 -3.14
CA VAL A 73 2.11 -1.87 -4.21
C VAL A 73 1.91 -3.14 -5.04
N PHE A 74 2.99 -3.83 -5.40
CA PHE A 74 2.92 -5.11 -6.11
C PHE A 74 2.12 -6.14 -5.30
N SER A 75 2.46 -6.30 -4.02
CA SER A 75 1.83 -7.27 -3.13
C SER A 75 0.34 -6.98 -2.92
N ILE A 76 -0.04 -5.71 -2.72
CA ILE A 76 -1.45 -5.32 -2.55
C ILE A 76 -2.25 -5.60 -3.82
N ILE A 77 -1.73 -5.24 -5.00
CA ILE A 77 -2.42 -5.53 -6.28
C ILE A 77 -2.61 -7.04 -6.45
N GLY A 78 -1.58 -7.83 -6.17
CA GLY A 78 -1.65 -9.30 -6.21
C GLY A 78 -2.68 -9.87 -5.24
N LEU A 79 -2.65 -9.46 -3.97
CA LEU A 79 -3.59 -9.91 -2.95
C LEU A 79 -5.03 -9.53 -3.30
N VAL A 80 -5.26 -8.31 -3.78
CA VAL A 80 -6.57 -7.88 -4.27
C VAL A 80 -7.00 -8.74 -5.46
N GLY A 81 -6.10 -9.04 -6.39
CA GLY A 81 -6.40 -9.94 -7.51
C GLY A 81 -6.85 -11.33 -7.06
N LEU A 82 -6.16 -11.90 -6.06
CA LEU A 82 -6.56 -13.15 -5.44
C LEU A 82 -7.96 -13.06 -4.80
N THR A 83 -8.27 -11.96 -4.11
CA THR A 83 -9.61 -11.79 -3.51
C THR A 83 -10.74 -11.67 -4.53
N LYS A 84 -10.41 -11.30 -5.77
CA LYS A 84 -11.29 -11.16 -6.92
C LYS A 84 -11.26 -12.37 -7.86
N ASN A 85 -10.46 -13.40 -7.55
CA ASN A 85 -10.23 -14.57 -8.40
C ASN A 85 -9.76 -14.23 -9.82
N TRP A 86 -8.85 -13.26 -9.95
CA TRP A 86 -8.26 -12.94 -11.25
C TRP A 86 -7.48 -14.11 -11.83
N SER A 87 -7.62 -14.30 -13.14
CA SER A 87 -6.72 -15.11 -13.96
C SER A 87 -5.31 -14.49 -14.01
N ILE A 88 -4.33 -15.27 -14.47
CA ILE A 88 -2.94 -14.80 -14.61
C ILE A 88 -2.87 -13.60 -15.57
N ASP A 89 -3.67 -13.60 -16.63
CA ASP A 89 -3.67 -12.52 -17.62
C ASP A 89 -4.33 -11.24 -17.09
N GLU A 90 -5.40 -11.37 -16.31
CA GLU A 90 -6.01 -10.23 -15.59
C GLU A 90 -5.06 -9.68 -14.52
N ALA A 91 -4.35 -10.54 -13.80
CA ALA A 91 -3.36 -10.10 -12.82
C ALA A 91 -2.20 -9.36 -13.48
N LYS A 92 -1.68 -9.87 -14.60
CA LYS A 92 -0.64 -9.18 -15.40
C LYS A 92 -1.11 -7.83 -15.90
N THR A 93 -2.33 -7.76 -16.44
CA THR A 93 -2.91 -6.53 -16.97
C THR A 93 -3.18 -5.52 -15.86
N GLY A 94 -3.84 -5.95 -14.78
CA GLY A 94 -4.11 -5.12 -13.62
C GLY A 94 -2.84 -4.61 -12.94
N LEU A 95 -1.77 -5.40 -12.92
CA LEU A 95 -0.46 -4.93 -12.47
C LEU A 95 0.11 -3.88 -13.44
N LYS A 96 0.19 -4.15 -14.75
CA LYS A 96 0.73 -3.18 -15.72
C LYS A 96 0.01 -1.83 -15.65
N ASP A 97 -1.32 -1.85 -15.57
CA ASP A 97 -2.14 -0.64 -15.63
C ASP A 97 -2.08 0.17 -14.33
N ASN A 98 -2.06 -0.51 -13.19
CA ASN A 98 -2.18 0.16 -11.89
C ASN A 98 -0.85 0.36 -11.18
N TYR A 99 0.16 -0.47 -11.45
CA TYR A 99 1.43 -0.43 -10.72
C TYR A 99 2.17 0.88 -10.91
N ILE A 100 2.40 1.28 -12.17
CA ILE A 100 3.10 2.54 -12.48
C ILE A 100 2.33 3.74 -11.93
N ARG A 101 1.01 3.73 -12.07
CA ARG A 101 0.13 4.80 -11.57
C ARG A 101 0.20 4.91 -10.05
N ALA A 102 0.12 3.78 -9.35
CA ALA A 102 0.20 3.72 -7.89
C ALA A 102 1.58 4.16 -7.39
N MET A 103 2.65 3.76 -8.08
CA MET A 103 4.02 4.19 -7.77
C MET A 103 4.22 5.70 -7.95
N PHE A 104 3.74 6.26 -9.07
CA PHE A 104 3.78 7.70 -9.29
C PHE A 104 3.01 8.48 -8.22
N MET A 105 1.84 7.98 -7.82
CA MET A 105 1.04 8.60 -6.77
C MET A 105 1.74 8.56 -5.42
N ASN A 106 2.38 7.44 -5.08
CA ASN A 106 3.16 7.29 -3.86
C ASN A 106 4.32 8.29 -3.82
N ILE A 107 5.12 8.36 -4.88
CA ILE A 107 6.27 9.28 -4.96
C ILE A 107 5.83 10.76 -4.90
N ARG A 108 4.65 11.10 -5.45
CA ARG A 108 4.16 12.49 -5.46
C ARG A 108 3.55 12.93 -4.12
N VAL A 109 2.92 12.02 -3.38
CA VAL A 109 2.18 12.32 -2.15
C VAL A 109 2.99 12.00 -0.89
N GLY A 110 3.78 10.93 -0.91
CA GLY A 110 4.55 10.44 0.23
C GLY A 110 5.47 11.49 0.87
N PRO A 111 6.33 12.18 0.10
CA PRO A 111 7.19 13.22 0.64
C PRO A 111 6.43 14.39 1.29
N LYS A 112 5.23 14.70 0.78
CA LYS A 112 4.38 15.78 1.31
C LYS A 112 3.78 15.41 2.65
N PHE A 113 3.37 14.15 2.80
CA PHE A 113 2.80 13.65 4.05
C PHE A 113 3.87 13.54 5.15
N SER A 114 5.07 13.08 4.80
CA SER A 114 6.18 12.95 5.75
C SER A 114 6.82 14.27 6.19
N ALA A 115 6.57 15.37 5.47
CA ALA A 115 7.04 16.72 5.81
C ALA A 115 6.02 17.54 6.62
N SER A 116 4.79 17.03 6.80
CA SER A 116 3.72 17.66 7.60
C SER A 116 3.51 17.02 8.98
N LEU A 117 4.36 16.06 9.35
CA LEU A 117 4.46 15.39 10.66
C LEU A 117 5.82 15.74 11.28
#